data_AF-A0A327WCH6-F1
#
_entry.id   AF-A0A327WCH6-F1
#
_cell.length_a   1.000
_cell.length_b   1.000
_cell.length_c   1.000
_cell.angle_alpha   90.00
_cell.angle_beta   90.00
_cell.angle_gamma   90.00
#
_symmetry.space_group_name_H-M   'P 1'
#
loop_
_entity.id
_entity.type
_entity.pdbx_description
1 polymer ?
#
loop_
_entity_poly.entity_id
_entity_poly.type
_entity_poly.pdbx_seq_one_letter_code
_entity_poly.pdbx_strand_id
1 'polypeptide(L)'
;MPTPYGNRGGMAFGAEELRVLRRALALALHPSPASDTDVRECLRLAESVDEAARESARMRAFLLADLDRYRAALPGTVTGYLSLLQDALAAGHQPGADDLAALRALRGNATAAALLDRCRALAEQSVRDRLDARHRPRVPASRARLLALPGGRCAADRPTAPGPATPERPVPTPAEVFPPKRRPAQPPAPPQRLAAG
;
A
#
# COMPACT_ATOMS: atom_id res chain seq x y z
N MET A 1 -6.28 19.35 -17.46
CA MET A 1 -7.19 19.80 -16.39
C MET A 1 -8.40 18.89 -16.39
N PRO A 2 -8.48 17.87 -15.53
CA PRO A 2 -9.70 17.09 -15.39
C PRO A 2 -10.74 17.96 -14.68
N THR A 3 -11.94 18.01 -15.25
CA THR A 3 -13.05 18.86 -14.81
C THR A 3 -13.63 18.42 -13.47
N PRO A 4 -14.11 19.36 -12.63
CA PRO A 4 -14.76 19.03 -11.38
C PRO A 4 -16.12 18.43 -11.68
N TYR A 5 -16.33 17.16 -11.34
CA TYR A 5 -17.63 16.53 -11.53
C TYR A 5 -18.63 17.10 -10.54
N GLY A 6 -19.48 17.98 -11.05
CA GLY A 6 -20.80 18.25 -10.50
C GLY A 6 -21.68 16.99 -10.58
N ASN A 7 -22.71 16.98 -9.74
CA ASN A 7 -23.53 15.83 -9.34
C ASN A 7 -24.43 15.19 -10.43
N ARG A 8 -23.95 15.04 -11.68
CA ARG A 8 -24.64 14.38 -12.79
C ARG A 8 -23.67 13.66 -13.73
N GLY A 9 -23.50 12.35 -13.52
CA GLY A 9 -23.20 11.38 -14.60
C GLY A 9 -21.91 11.54 -15.42
N GLY A 10 -20.88 12.24 -14.94
CA GLY A 10 -19.56 12.24 -15.56
C GLY A 10 -18.73 11.03 -15.09
N MET A 11 -18.06 10.34 -16.01
CA MET A 11 -17.22 9.19 -15.66
C MET A 11 -16.08 9.61 -14.71
N ALA A 12 -15.90 8.90 -13.60
CA ALA A 12 -14.86 9.19 -12.60
C ALA A 12 -13.42 9.20 -13.18
N PHE A 13 -13.22 8.58 -14.35
CA PHE A 13 -11.97 8.55 -15.09
C PHE A 13 -12.10 9.22 -16.46
N GLY A 14 -11.04 9.90 -16.88
CA GLY A 14 -10.87 10.37 -18.25
C GLY A 14 -10.58 9.24 -19.23
N ALA A 15 -10.71 9.50 -20.54
CA ALA A 15 -10.47 8.50 -21.58
C ALA A 15 -9.04 7.93 -21.57
N GLU A 16 -8.06 8.74 -21.19
CA GLU A 16 -6.66 8.32 -21.09
C GLU A 16 -6.40 7.43 -19.88
N GLU A 17 -6.90 7.83 -18.71
CA GLU A 17 -6.84 7.04 -17.48
C GLU A 17 -7.53 5.67 -17.65
N LEU A 18 -8.66 5.63 -18.37
CA LEU A 18 -9.34 4.37 -18.69
C LEU A 18 -8.51 3.45 -19.60
N ARG A 19 -7.73 4.00 -20.54
CA ARG A 19 -6.82 3.19 -21.37
C ARG A 19 -5.69 2.61 -20.53
N VAL A 20 -5.09 3.41 -19.65
CA VAL A 20 -4.04 2.96 -18.72
C VAL A 20 -4.59 1.88 -17.79
N LEU A 21 -5.77 2.08 -17.21
CA LEU A 21 -6.43 1.10 -16.35
C LEU A 21 -6.72 -0.21 -17.08
N ARG A 22 -7.28 -0.16 -18.28
CA ARG A 22 -7.56 -1.36 -19.09
C ARG A 22 -6.28 -2.14 -19.38
N ARG A 23 -5.18 -1.45 -19.70
CA ARG A 23 -3.87 -2.07 -19.95
C ARG A 23 -3.30 -2.69 -18.67
N ALA A 24 -3.37 -1.98 -17.54
CA ALA A 24 -2.95 -2.49 -16.24
C ALA A 24 -3.72 -3.77 -15.85
N LEU A 25 -5.04 -3.79 -16.06
CA LEU A 25 -5.87 -4.97 -15.83
C LEU A 25 -5.51 -6.13 -16.76
N ALA A 26 -5.21 -5.86 -18.04
CA ALA A 26 -4.76 -6.89 -18.97
C ALA A 26 -3.43 -7.53 -18.50
N LEU A 27 -2.48 -6.71 -18.03
CA LEU A 27 -1.22 -7.21 -17.44
C LEU A 27 -1.44 -8.01 -16.16
N ALA A 28 -2.41 -7.62 -15.32
CA ALA A 28 -2.74 -8.34 -14.09
C ALA A 28 -3.40 -9.70 -14.36
N LEU A 29 -4.26 -9.79 -15.40
CA LEU A 29 -4.92 -11.03 -15.80
C LEU A 29 -4.00 -11.96 -16.61
N HIS A 30 -3.09 -11.38 -17.39
CA HIS A 30 -2.14 -12.09 -18.24
C HIS A 30 -0.72 -11.54 -18.02
N PRO A 31 -0.01 -12.06 -16.99
CA PRO A 31 1.30 -11.54 -16.63
C PRO A 31 2.31 -11.66 -17.77
N SER A 32 2.77 -10.52 -18.26
CA SER A 32 3.87 -10.39 -19.22
C SER A 32 4.81 -9.27 -18.78
N PRO A 33 6.06 -9.22 -19.26
CA PRO A 33 6.95 -8.09 -18.99
C PRO A 33 6.27 -6.78 -19.41
N ALA A 34 6.17 -5.82 -18.50
CA ALA A 34 5.62 -4.50 -18.77
C ALA A 34 6.75 -3.55 -19.21
N SER A 35 6.44 -2.61 -20.09
CA SER A 35 7.43 -1.58 -20.46
C SER A 35 7.60 -0.55 -19.34
N ASP A 36 8.76 0.10 -19.26
CA ASP A 36 9.02 1.17 -18.28
C ASP A 36 8.01 2.32 -18.40
N THR A 37 7.48 2.57 -19.60
CA THR A 37 6.43 3.56 -19.82
C THR A 37 5.11 3.12 -19.21
N ASP A 38 4.72 1.86 -19.42
CA ASP A 38 3.48 1.31 -18.85
C ASP A 38 3.51 1.34 -17.33
N VAL A 39 4.66 0.98 -16.73
CA VAL A 39 4.85 1.04 -15.28
C VAL A 39 4.72 2.47 -14.77
N ARG A 40 5.40 3.44 -15.40
CA ARG A 40 5.30 4.86 -15.02
C ARG A 40 3.90 5.45 -15.18
N GLU A 41 3.15 5.04 -16.20
CA GLU A 41 1.75 5.45 -16.38
C GLU A 41 0.83 4.84 -15.32
N CYS A 42 1.04 3.56 -14.97
CA CYS A 42 0.27 2.92 -13.89
C CYS A 42 0.54 3.57 -12.53
N LEU A 43 1.80 3.90 -12.22
CA LEU A 43 2.15 4.58 -10.98
C LEU A 43 1.53 5.98 -10.91
N ARG A 44 1.59 6.76 -12.00
CA ARG A 44 0.94 8.08 -12.06
C ARG A 44 -0.59 7.99 -11.91
N LEU A 45 -1.21 6.97 -12.50
CA LEU A 45 -2.65 6.73 -12.32
C LEU A 45 -2.97 6.36 -10.86
N ALA A 46 -2.15 5.53 -10.21
CA ALA A 46 -2.33 5.16 -8.81
C ALA A 46 -2.23 6.39 -7.89
N GLU A 47 -1.21 7.24 -8.09
CA GLU A 47 -1.05 8.51 -7.35
C GLU A 47 -2.28 9.43 -7.52
N SER A 48 -2.80 9.54 -8.74
CA SER A 48 -4.02 10.30 -9.03
C SER A 48 -5.23 9.77 -8.27
N VAL A 49 -5.41 8.44 -8.24
CA VAL A 49 -6.52 7.79 -7.52
C VAL A 49 -6.37 7.99 -6.00
N ASP A 50 -5.16 7.86 -5.47
CA ASP A 50 -4.87 8.06 -4.06
C ASP A 50 -5.08 9.52 -3.63
N GLU A 51 -4.76 10.49 -4.50
CA GLU A 51 -5.07 11.90 -4.27
C GLU A 51 -6.58 12.14 -4.29
N ALA A 52 -7.29 11.61 -5.30
CA ALA A 52 -8.75 11.73 -5.37
C ALA A 52 -9.44 11.10 -4.14
N ALA A 53 -8.93 9.97 -3.64
CA ALA A 53 -9.41 9.33 -2.43
C ALA A 53 -9.16 10.18 -1.18
N ARG A 54 -7.97 10.78 -1.04
CA ARG A 54 -7.64 11.69 0.06
C ARG A 54 -8.51 12.95 0.03
N GLU A 55 -8.74 13.54 -1.13
CA GLU A 55 -9.60 14.71 -1.27
C GLU A 55 -11.08 14.36 -0.98
N SER A 56 -11.55 13.21 -1.47
CA SER A 56 -12.90 12.73 -1.14
C SER A 56 -13.08 12.53 0.37
N ALA A 57 -12.06 12.02 1.07
CA ALA A 57 -12.08 11.89 2.52
C ALA A 57 -12.11 13.26 3.23
N ARG A 58 -11.36 14.25 2.73
CA ARG A 58 -11.38 15.64 3.22
C ARG A 58 -12.76 16.28 3.06
N MET A 59 -13.35 16.18 1.87
CA MET A 59 -14.70 16.69 1.58
C MET A 59 -15.75 16.04 2.49
N ARG A 60 -15.66 14.71 2.67
CA ARG A 60 -16.55 13.97 3.57
C ARG A 60 -16.41 14.43 5.02
N ALA A 61 -15.19 14.63 5.51
CA ALA A 61 -14.95 15.11 6.87
C ALA A 61 -15.59 16.49 7.10
N PHE A 62 -15.48 17.40 6.12
CA PHE A 62 -16.12 18.70 6.17
C PHE A 62 -17.67 18.59 6.21
N LEU A 63 -18.26 17.77 5.34
CA LEU A 63 -19.71 17.54 5.31
C LEU A 63 -20.24 16.98 6.63
N LEU A 64 -19.52 16.03 7.25
CA LEU A 64 -19.90 15.45 8.54
C LEU A 64 -19.82 16.49 9.67
N ALA A 65 -18.78 17.32 9.69
CA ALA A 65 -18.64 18.40 10.66
C ALA A 65 -19.76 19.45 10.51
N ASP A 66 -20.17 19.75 9.27
CA ASP A 66 -21.31 20.62 9.02
C ASP A 66 -22.63 19.94 9.45
N LEU A 67 -22.84 18.65 9.19
CA LEU A 67 -24.02 17.93 9.71
C LEU A 67 -24.14 18.03 11.23
N ASP A 68 -23.04 17.84 11.95
CA ASP A 68 -23.00 17.98 13.40
C ASP A 68 -23.36 19.41 13.85
N ARG A 69 -22.81 20.42 13.15
CA ARG A 69 -23.10 21.84 13.43
C ARG A 69 -24.58 22.18 13.21
N TYR A 70 -25.14 21.75 12.08
CA TYR A 70 -26.55 21.98 11.77
C TYR A 70 -27.45 21.23 12.76
N ARG A 71 -27.10 19.99 13.13
CA ARG A 71 -27.86 19.21 14.13
C ARG A 71 -27.84 19.88 15.50
N ALA A 72 -26.70 20.41 15.95
CA ALA A 72 -26.56 21.10 17.23
C ALA A 72 -27.39 22.40 17.31
N ALA A 73 -27.68 23.02 16.17
CA ALA A 73 -28.46 24.26 16.08
C ALA A 73 -29.97 24.02 15.85
N LEU A 74 -30.45 22.78 15.94
CA LEU A 74 -31.88 22.48 15.85
C LEU A 74 -32.64 23.06 17.05
N PRO A 75 -33.89 23.53 16.85
CA PRO A 75 -34.69 23.46 15.61
C PRO A 75 -34.44 24.61 14.62
N GLY A 76 -33.53 25.56 14.89
CA GLY A 76 -33.32 26.75 14.05
C GLY A 76 -32.79 26.46 12.64
N THR A 77 -32.21 25.29 12.43
CA THR A 77 -31.54 24.87 11.19
C THR A 77 -32.25 23.74 10.44
N VAL A 78 -33.51 23.45 10.76
CA VAL A 78 -34.26 22.29 10.22
C VAL A 78 -34.11 22.14 8.70
N THR A 79 -34.37 23.21 7.94
CA THR A 79 -34.30 23.15 6.47
C THR A 79 -32.90 22.76 5.99
N GLY A 80 -31.86 23.38 6.55
CA GLY A 80 -30.47 23.12 6.17
C GLY A 80 -29.97 21.75 6.63
N TYR A 81 -30.39 21.29 7.82
CA TYR A 81 -30.07 19.95 8.32
C TYR A 81 -30.67 18.87 7.40
N LEU A 82 -31.96 19.00 7.04
CA LEU A 82 -32.63 18.01 6.20
C LEU A 82 -32.07 17.96 4.77
N SER A 83 -31.74 19.11 4.17
CA SER A 83 -31.11 19.15 2.84
C SER A 83 -29.71 18.56 2.87
N LEU A 84 -28.88 18.96 3.86
CA LEU A 84 -27.52 18.45 3.98
C LEU A 84 -27.50 16.95 4.27
N LEU A 85 -28.44 16.44 5.07
CA LEU A 85 -28.57 15.01 5.32
C LEU A 85 -28.95 14.25 4.05
N GLN A 86 -29.84 14.79 3.21
CA GLN A 86 -30.17 14.18 1.90
C GLN A 86 -28.95 14.06 1.00
N ASP A 87 -28.18 15.14 0.87
CA ASP A 87 -26.96 15.16 0.06
C ASP A 87 -25.91 14.18 0.61
N ALA A 88 -25.73 14.15 1.93
CA ALA A 88 -24.82 13.21 2.57
C ALA A 88 -25.24 11.75 2.35
N LEU A 89 -26.53 11.43 2.45
CA LEU A 89 -27.04 10.08 2.17
C LEU A 89 -26.85 9.69 0.71
N ALA A 90 -27.04 10.63 -0.23
CA ALA A 90 -26.75 10.40 -1.66
C ALA A 90 -25.25 10.14 -1.91
N ALA A 91 -24.37 10.73 -1.09
CA ALA A 91 -22.93 10.48 -1.09
C ALA A 91 -22.50 9.23 -0.29
N GLY A 92 -23.45 8.41 0.20
CA GLY A 92 -23.15 7.16 0.92
C GLY A 92 -22.87 7.32 2.42
N HIS A 93 -23.30 8.44 3.03
CA HIS A 93 -23.30 8.58 4.49
C HIS A 93 -24.10 7.46 5.15
N GLN A 94 -23.57 6.94 6.26
CA GLN A 94 -24.22 5.90 7.06
C GLN A 94 -24.87 6.59 8.27
N PRO A 95 -26.21 6.67 8.33
CA PRO A 95 -26.90 7.42 9.36
C PRO A 95 -26.66 6.84 10.76
N GLY A 96 -26.32 7.71 11.70
CA GLY A 96 -26.02 7.35 13.09
C GLY A 96 -27.22 7.44 14.03
N ALA A 97 -26.99 7.09 15.31
CA ALA A 97 -28.01 7.22 16.35
C ALA A 97 -28.48 8.67 16.52
N ASP A 98 -27.54 9.63 16.44
CA ASP A 98 -27.83 11.06 16.56
C ASP A 98 -28.68 11.60 15.41
N ASP A 99 -28.48 11.10 14.19
CA ASP A 99 -29.30 11.46 13.04
C ASP A 99 -30.74 10.97 13.23
N LEU A 100 -30.89 9.72 13.69
CA LEU A 100 -32.21 9.16 13.99
C LEU A 100 -32.88 9.88 15.16
N ALA A 101 -32.12 10.32 16.17
CA ALA A 101 -32.65 11.09 17.29
C ALA A 101 -33.12 12.48 16.84
N ALA A 102 -32.31 13.18 16.05
CA ALA A 102 -32.65 14.49 15.48
C ALA A 102 -33.92 14.41 14.63
N LEU A 103 -34.02 13.44 13.71
CA LEU A 103 -35.21 13.25 12.88
C LEU A 103 -36.46 12.91 13.71
N ARG A 104 -36.34 12.13 14.78
CA ARG A 104 -37.46 11.86 15.71
C ARG A 104 -37.89 13.08 16.53
N ALA A 105 -36.99 14.03 16.77
CA ALA A 105 -37.31 15.28 17.47
C ALA A 105 -38.10 16.25 16.56
N LEU A 106 -37.93 16.15 15.24
CA LEU A 106 -38.62 16.97 14.23
C LEU A 106 -39.99 16.42 13.83
N ARG A 107 -40.80 16.01 14.82
CA ARG A 107 -42.14 15.44 14.57
C ARG A 107 -43.05 16.47 13.88
N GLY A 108 -43.93 15.98 13.01
CA GLY A 108 -44.84 16.82 12.23
C GLY A 108 -44.25 17.34 10.91
N ASN A 109 -42.96 17.16 10.67
CA ASN A 109 -42.34 17.47 9.38
C ASN A 109 -42.33 16.22 8.47
N ALA A 110 -43.04 16.29 7.34
CA ALA A 110 -43.15 15.18 6.38
C ALA A 110 -41.80 14.78 5.76
N THR A 111 -40.92 15.74 5.48
CA THR A 111 -39.57 15.49 4.94
C THR A 111 -38.71 14.78 5.98
N ALA A 112 -38.78 15.18 7.25
CA ALA A 112 -38.06 14.51 8.33
C ALA A 112 -38.56 13.08 8.54
N ALA A 113 -39.88 12.84 8.41
CA ALA A 113 -40.46 11.50 8.49
C ALA A 113 -39.95 10.59 7.34
N ALA A 114 -39.98 11.08 6.10
CA ALA A 114 -39.48 10.33 4.94
C ALA A 114 -37.97 10.01 5.05
N LEU A 115 -37.18 10.97 5.55
CA LEU A 115 -35.76 10.75 5.82
C LEU A 115 -35.53 9.75 6.95
N LEU A 116 -36.35 9.78 8.00
CA LEU A 116 -36.26 8.83 9.10
C LEU A 116 -36.47 7.40 8.63
N ASP A 117 -37.46 7.16 7.77
CA ASP A 117 -37.73 5.83 7.22
C ASP A 117 -36.58 5.35 6.33
N ARG A 118 -36.05 6.23 5.46
CA ARG A 118 -34.86 5.92 4.66
C ARG A 118 -33.65 5.61 5.53
N CYS A 119 -33.38 6.42 6.56
CA CYS A 119 -32.24 6.22 7.45
C CYS A 119 -32.33 4.92 8.24
N ARG A 120 -33.54 4.51 8.67
CA ARG A 120 -33.76 3.21 9.32
C ARG A 120 -33.44 2.06 8.40
N ALA A 121 -33.94 2.09 7.16
CA ALA A 121 -33.66 1.04 6.17
C ALA A 121 -32.16 0.90 5.90
N LEU A 122 -31.44 2.02 5.75
CA LEU A 122 -29.98 2.01 5.57
C LEU A 122 -29.25 1.49 6.82
N ALA A 123 -29.65 1.91 8.02
CA ALA A 123 -29.06 1.44 9.26
C ALA A 123 -29.25 -0.09 9.42
N GLU A 124 -30.44 -0.61 9.13
CA GLU A 124 -30.73 -2.04 9.15
C GLU A 124 -29.89 -2.82 8.13
N GLN A 125 -29.77 -2.32 6.90
CA GLN A 125 -28.91 -2.90 5.88
C GLN A 125 -27.44 -2.94 6.36
N SER A 126 -26.95 -1.84 6.91
CA SER A 126 -25.58 -1.76 7.46
C SER A 126 -25.32 -2.77 8.58
N VAL A 127 -26.33 -3.07 9.41
CA VAL A 127 -26.24 -4.07 10.47
C VAL A 127 -26.20 -5.47 9.86
N ARG A 128 -27.09 -5.75 8.90
CA ARG A 128 -27.13 -7.02 8.19
C ARG A 128 -25.82 -7.32 7.48
N ASP A 129 -25.27 -6.35 6.75
CA ASP A 129 -23.98 -6.49 6.05
C ASP A 129 -22.84 -6.79 7.02
N ARG A 130 -22.83 -6.15 8.19
CA ARG A 130 -21.83 -6.41 9.24
C ARG A 130 -21.98 -7.79 9.86
N LEU A 131 -23.19 -8.28 10.03
CA LEU A 131 -23.44 -9.65 10.52
C LEU A 131 -23.00 -10.67 9.48
N ASP A 132 -23.39 -10.49 8.21
CA ASP A 132 -22.99 -11.36 7.11
C ASP A 132 -21.46 -11.39 6.95
N ALA A 133 -20.79 -10.25 7.06
CA ALA A 133 -19.33 -10.16 7.02
C ALA A 133 -18.66 -10.91 8.19
N ARG A 134 -19.27 -10.96 9.38
CA ARG A 134 -18.76 -11.75 10.52
C ARG A 134 -18.92 -13.25 10.30
N HIS A 135 -19.98 -13.66 9.61
CA HIS A 135 -20.25 -15.07 9.32
C HIS A 135 -19.47 -15.60 8.11
N ARG A 136 -18.93 -14.72 7.25
CA ARG A 136 -18.07 -15.14 6.13
C ARG A 136 -16.68 -15.54 6.64
N PRO A 137 -16.19 -16.75 6.32
CA PRO A 137 -14.81 -17.11 6.61
C PRO A 137 -13.87 -16.14 5.90
N ARG A 138 -12.94 -15.55 6.66
CA ARG A 138 -11.90 -14.66 6.15
C ARG A 138 -10.90 -15.50 5.37
N VAL A 139 -11.22 -15.79 4.11
CA VAL A 139 -10.31 -16.51 3.22
C VAL A 139 -9.07 -15.62 3.06
N PRO A 140 -7.87 -16.06 3.46
CA PRO A 140 -6.66 -15.29 3.19
C PRO A 140 -6.57 -15.10 1.68
N ALA A 141 -6.32 -13.87 1.24
CA ALA A 141 -6.12 -13.53 -0.16
C ALA A 141 -5.18 -14.57 -0.76
N SER A 142 -5.67 -15.28 -1.78
CA SER A 142 -4.95 -16.35 -2.47
C SER A 142 -3.52 -15.91 -2.73
N ARG A 143 -2.57 -16.61 -2.10
CA ARG A 143 -1.13 -16.42 -2.29
C ARG A 143 -0.87 -16.40 -3.79
N ALA A 144 -0.56 -15.23 -4.35
CA ALA A 144 0.15 -15.17 -5.60
C ALA A 144 1.37 -16.09 -5.42
N ARG A 145 1.46 -17.17 -6.20
CA ARG A 145 2.64 -18.02 -6.16
C ARG A 145 3.79 -17.14 -6.60
N LEU A 146 4.64 -16.75 -5.65
CA LEU A 146 5.91 -16.13 -5.94
C LEU A 146 6.67 -17.12 -6.80
N LEU A 147 6.69 -16.88 -8.11
CA LEU A 147 7.63 -17.57 -8.99
C LEU A 147 9.01 -17.06 -8.57
N ALA A 148 9.79 -17.96 -7.96
CA ALA A 148 11.18 -17.68 -7.66
C ALA A 148 11.86 -17.29 -8.97
N LEU A 149 12.34 -16.04 -9.07
CA LEU A 149 13.22 -15.63 -10.15
C LEU A 149 14.50 -16.50 -10.07
N PRO A 150 14.93 -17.15 -11.16
CA PRO A 150 16.22 -17.82 -11.16
C PRO A 150 17.32 -16.77 -10.99
N GLY A 151 17.97 -16.74 -9.81
CA GLY A 151 19.07 -15.81 -9.54
C GLY A 151 19.30 -15.40 -8.08
N GLY A 152 18.40 -15.74 -7.14
CA GLY A 152 18.57 -15.39 -5.72
C GLY A 152 19.60 -16.27 -5.00
N ARG A 153 20.82 -15.77 -4.78
CA ARG A 153 21.83 -16.43 -3.93
C ARG A 153 21.49 -16.23 -2.45
N CYS A 154 20.69 -17.11 -1.87
CA CYS A 154 20.65 -17.26 -0.41
C CYS A 154 21.68 -18.31 -0.01
N ALA A 155 22.84 -17.86 0.47
CA ALA A 155 23.76 -18.69 1.23
C ALA A 155 23.07 -19.05 2.56
N ALA A 156 22.63 -20.30 2.66
CA ALA A 156 22.21 -20.88 3.93
C ALA A 156 23.41 -21.66 4.48
N ASP A 157 24.15 -21.03 5.39
CA ASP A 157 24.95 -21.73 6.38
C ASP A 157 24.02 -22.63 7.19
N ARG A 158 24.28 -23.94 7.16
CA ARG A 158 23.66 -24.90 8.06
C ARG A 158 24.75 -25.42 9.00
N PRO A 159 24.60 -25.30 10.33
CA PRO A 159 25.59 -25.82 11.27
C PRO A 159 25.46 -27.34 11.37
N THR A 160 26.55 -28.06 11.09
CA THR A 160 26.65 -29.52 11.26
C THR A 160 27.16 -29.83 12.67
N ALA A 161 26.40 -30.61 13.45
CA ALA A 161 26.84 -31.17 14.72
C ALA A 161 27.73 -32.41 14.52
N PRO A 162 28.65 -32.74 15.45
CA PRO A 162 29.79 -33.63 15.20
C PRO A 162 29.51 -35.11 15.50
N GLY A 163 30.05 -36.01 14.67
CA GLY A 163 30.19 -37.45 14.94
C GLY A 163 31.63 -37.80 15.36
N PRO A 164 31.86 -38.94 16.06
CA PRO A 164 33.11 -39.21 16.78
C PRO A 164 34.27 -39.76 15.90
N ALA A 165 35.50 -39.49 16.37
CA ALA A 165 36.83 -39.77 15.82
C ALA A 165 37.20 -41.28 15.79
N THR A 166 38.15 -41.82 15.00
CA THR A 166 39.64 -41.62 14.84
C THR A 166 40.17 -42.53 13.67
N PRO A 167 41.49 -42.66 13.32
CA PRO A 167 42.70 -41.91 13.68
C PRO A 167 43.61 -41.42 12.52
N GLU A 168 44.33 -40.33 12.84
CA GLU A 168 45.75 -39.94 12.61
C GLU A 168 46.49 -40.21 11.28
N ARG A 169 46.91 -39.11 10.63
CA ARG A 169 48.13 -39.02 9.82
C ARG A 169 49.09 -37.97 10.42
N PRO A 170 50.41 -38.16 10.32
CA PRO A 170 51.40 -37.43 11.14
C PRO A 170 51.56 -35.96 10.76
N VAL A 171 51.72 -35.10 11.76
CA VAL A 171 51.94 -33.66 11.62
C VAL A 171 53.44 -33.38 11.37
N PRO A 172 53.84 -32.58 10.37
CA PRO A 172 55.23 -32.21 10.17
C PRO A 172 55.72 -31.17 11.21
N THR A 173 56.99 -31.26 11.59
CA THR A 173 57.60 -30.56 12.73
C THR A 173 57.94 -29.08 12.47
N PRO A 174 58.04 -28.23 13.53
CA PRO A 174 58.11 -26.77 13.42
C PRO A 174 59.35 -26.13 12.76
N ALA A 175 60.31 -26.91 12.25
CA ALA A 175 61.53 -26.38 11.61
C ALA A 175 61.35 -25.98 10.13
N GLU A 176 60.20 -26.27 9.52
CA GLU A 176 59.91 -25.97 8.11
C GLU A 176 59.14 -24.65 7.89
N VAL A 177 58.62 -24.02 8.95
CA VAL A 177 57.76 -22.83 8.81
C VAL A 177 58.50 -21.50 9.06
N PHE A 178 59.78 -21.51 9.47
CA PHE A 178 60.54 -20.27 9.75
C PHE A 178 62.03 -20.34 9.35
N PRO A 179 62.40 -19.98 8.10
CA PRO A 179 63.80 -19.76 7.77
C PRO A 179 64.34 -18.44 8.39
N PRO A 180 65.56 -18.42 8.97
CA PRO A 180 66.10 -17.25 9.65
C PRO A 180 66.61 -16.16 8.67
N LYS A 181 66.33 -14.90 9.03
CA LYS A 181 66.78 -13.68 8.33
C LYS A 181 68.31 -13.59 8.24
N ARG A 182 68.88 -13.51 7.02
CA ARG A 182 70.29 -13.14 6.81
C ARG A 182 70.48 -11.62 6.87
N ARG A 183 71.52 -11.18 7.60
CA ARG A 183 71.99 -9.78 7.74
C ARG A 183 72.67 -9.28 6.45
N PRO A 184 72.73 -7.95 6.22
CA PRO A 184 73.30 -7.36 5.00
C PRO A 184 74.80 -6.98 5.13
N ALA A 185 75.56 -7.07 4.04
CA ALA A 185 76.88 -6.45 3.77
C ALA A 185 77.24 -6.69 2.28
N GLN A 186 77.93 -5.86 1.48
CA GLN A 186 78.66 -4.57 1.58
C GLN A 186 78.80 -4.02 0.11
N PRO A 187 79.03 -2.72 -0.17
CA PRO A 187 79.00 -2.16 -1.53
C PRO A 187 80.28 -2.42 -2.36
N PRO A 188 80.22 -2.31 -3.71
CA PRO A 188 81.29 -2.72 -4.62
C PRO A 188 82.38 -1.66 -4.83
N ALA A 189 83.61 -2.13 -5.10
CA ALA A 189 84.77 -1.31 -5.49
C ALA A 189 85.06 -1.40 -7.01
N PRO A 190 85.74 -0.38 -7.60
CA PRO A 190 85.54 0.08 -8.98
C PRO A 190 86.46 -0.58 -10.05
N PRO A 191 86.27 -0.27 -11.35
CA PRO A 191 86.57 -1.18 -12.46
C PRO A 191 87.96 -0.99 -13.05
N GLN A 192 88.55 -2.09 -13.55
CA GLN A 192 89.72 -2.03 -14.42
C GLN A 192 89.35 -2.42 -15.86
N ARG A 193 89.62 -1.47 -16.75
CA ARG A 193 89.53 -1.57 -18.21
C ARG A 193 90.67 -2.44 -18.73
N LEU A 194 90.37 -3.24 -19.76
CA LEU A 194 91.39 -3.68 -20.71
C LEU A 194 90.93 -3.24 -22.11
N ALA A 195 91.77 -2.43 -22.73
CA ALA A 195 91.65 -1.94 -24.09
C ALA A 195 92.16 -2.99 -25.09
N ALA A 196 91.77 -2.82 -26.34
CA ALA A 196 92.29 -3.53 -27.51
C ALA A 196 93.79 -3.24 -27.72
N GLY A 197 94.49 -4.22 -28.33
CA GLY A 197 95.89 -4.10 -28.78
C GLY A 197 96.64 -5.40 -28.59
#